data_AF-A0A9N7W2A3-F1
#
_entry.id   AF-A0A9N7W2A3-F1
#
_cell.length_a   1.000
_cell.length_b   1.000
_cell.length_c   1.000
_cell.angle_alpha   90.00
_cell.angle_beta   90.00
_cell.angle_gamma   90.00
#
_symmetry.space_group_name_H-M   'P 1'
#
loop_
_entity.id
_entity.type
_entity.pdbx_description
1 polymer ?
#
loop_
_entity_poly.entity_id
_entity_poly.type
_entity_poly.pdbx_seq_one_letter_code
_entity_poly.pdbx_strand_id
1 'polypeptide(L)'
;MRFTLRDCNSIPWVSGTCKETFNLFYLQTDESLPAATRFRPLDYAKVDTIAADESFTQTDLGDRVLRLNTEVREVGPVTQKGFYLAFQDVGACIALVSVKVFYKRCPSTLRNLAAFPNTVPHMDSSSLVEVRGACVENAEERDTPKLYCGADGDWLVPLGRCVCSIGHEETDGYCRACRPGSFKAFAGNTKCSKCPLHSSSHDQAATMCHCDKGFYRAIKDPSSLPCTRPPSAPRNLVSLINDTALFLQWMPPGDTGGRKDITYNILCQRCDGGDGRQWRDSV
;
A
#
# COMPACT_ATOMS: atom_id res chain seq x y z
N MET A 1 27.69 -18.79 -10.74
CA MET A 1 29.14 -18.74 -11.02
C MET A 1 29.36 -18.59 -12.50
N ARG A 2 30.44 -17.93 -12.92
CA ARG A 2 30.85 -17.82 -14.32
C ARG A 2 32.25 -18.38 -14.49
N PHE A 3 32.47 -19.22 -15.50
CA PHE A 3 33.72 -19.92 -15.70
C PHE A 3 33.92 -20.30 -17.17
N THR A 4 35.17 -20.57 -17.55
CA THR A 4 35.53 -21.14 -18.85
C THR A 4 36.08 -22.54 -18.63
N LEU A 5 35.81 -23.45 -19.57
CA LEU A 5 36.29 -24.83 -19.50
C LEU A 5 36.85 -25.24 -20.87
N ARG A 6 38.04 -25.82 -20.88
CA ARG A 6 38.68 -26.32 -22.10
C ARG A 6 38.30 -27.77 -22.36
N ASP A 7 37.93 -28.07 -23.60
CA ASP A 7 37.61 -29.43 -24.05
C ASP A 7 38.83 -30.35 -23.89
N CYS A 8 38.64 -31.52 -23.27
CA CYS A 8 39.71 -32.49 -23.03
C CYS A 8 40.33 -33.04 -24.31
N ASN A 9 39.55 -33.20 -25.37
CA ASN A 9 40.03 -33.64 -26.69
C ASN A 9 40.96 -32.62 -27.33
N SER A 10 40.84 -31.34 -26.94
CA SER A 10 41.71 -30.26 -27.43
C SER A 10 43.04 -30.15 -26.67
N ILE A 11 43.26 -31.01 -25.66
CA ILE A 11 44.47 -31.00 -24.83
C ILE A 11 45.30 -32.25 -25.18
N PRO A 12 46.52 -32.07 -25.71
CA PRO A 12 47.41 -33.20 -25.96
C PRO A 12 47.82 -33.90 -24.66
N TRP A 13 47.96 -35.23 -24.70
CA TRP A 13 48.54 -36.07 -23.64
C TRP A 13 47.78 -36.19 -22.31
N VAL A 14 46.47 -35.91 -22.29
CA VAL A 14 45.65 -35.99 -21.05
C VAL A 14 44.53 -37.05 -21.10
N SER A 15 44.66 -38.03 -22.01
CA SER A 15 43.65 -39.07 -22.19
C SER A 15 43.49 -39.91 -20.92
N GLY A 16 42.27 -39.99 -20.39
CA GLY A 16 41.90 -40.75 -19.19
C GLY A 16 42.06 -40.01 -17.85
N THR A 17 42.80 -38.91 -17.81
CA THR A 17 42.99 -38.08 -16.59
C THR A 17 42.19 -36.79 -16.63
N CYS A 18 41.96 -36.23 -17.82
CA CYS A 18 41.20 -35.00 -18.00
C CYS A 18 39.72 -35.17 -17.67
N LYS A 19 39.15 -34.15 -17.02
CA LYS A 19 37.72 -34.03 -16.71
C LYS A 19 37.16 -32.73 -17.26
N GLU A 20 35.85 -32.72 -17.51
CA GLU A 20 35.11 -31.53 -17.97
C GLU A 20 34.10 -31.07 -16.92
N THR A 21 34.36 -31.43 -15.67
CA THR A 21 33.52 -31.10 -14.53
C THR A 21 34.35 -30.76 -13.30
N PHE A 22 33.76 -29.97 -12.41
CA PHE A 22 34.29 -29.71 -11.07
C PHE A 22 33.16 -29.80 -10.05
N ASN A 23 33.48 -30.01 -8.78
CA ASN A 23 32.47 -30.13 -7.74
C ASN A 23 32.33 -28.83 -6.95
N LEU A 24 31.09 -28.46 -6.64
CA LEU A 24 30.76 -27.37 -5.71
C LEU A 24 30.38 -27.97 -4.36
N PHE A 25 30.92 -27.38 -3.29
CA PHE A 25 30.72 -27.79 -1.92
C PHE A 25 30.37 -26.59 -1.04
N TYR A 26 29.70 -26.84 0.09
CA TYR A 26 29.48 -25.83 1.11
C TYR A 26 29.59 -26.38 2.52
N LEU A 27 29.97 -25.52 3.46
CA LEU A 27 30.06 -25.80 4.89
C LEU A 27 29.42 -24.66 5.66
N GLN A 28 28.39 -24.95 6.44
CA GLN A 28 27.80 -23.96 7.35
C GLN A 28 28.65 -23.86 8.63
N THR A 29 28.75 -22.67 9.22
CA THR A 29 29.34 -22.51 10.56
C THR A 29 28.80 -21.25 11.24
N ASP A 30 28.68 -21.30 12.56
CA ASP A 30 28.35 -20.13 13.37
C ASP A 30 29.57 -19.24 13.66
N GLU A 31 30.79 -19.80 13.56
CA GLU A 31 32.05 -19.12 13.82
C GLU A 31 32.94 -19.09 12.58
N SER A 32 33.81 -18.08 12.48
CA SER A 32 34.83 -18.03 11.43
C SER A 32 35.84 -19.17 11.60
N LEU A 33 36.17 -19.85 10.50
CA LEU A 33 37.19 -20.89 10.53
C LEU A 33 38.56 -20.28 10.88
N PRO A 34 39.35 -20.90 11.78
CA PRO A 34 40.71 -20.48 12.03
C PRO A 34 41.53 -20.42 10.74
N ALA A 35 42.45 -19.45 10.62
CA ALA A 35 43.27 -19.28 9.41
C ALA A 35 44.11 -20.51 9.03
N ALA A 36 44.41 -21.38 10.00
CA ALA A 36 45.15 -22.63 9.78
C ALA A 36 44.26 -23.82 9.36
N THR A 37 42.95 -23.63 9.23
CA THR A 37 42.01 -24.70 8.87
C THR A 37 42.25 -25.13 7.43
N ARG A 38 42.59 -26.42 7.24
CA ARG A 38 42.71 -27.01 5.92
C ARG A 38 41.36 -27.53 5.44
N PHE A 39 41.11 -27.42 4.14
CA PHE A 39 39.94 -28.02 3.51
C PHE A 39 39.96 -29.54 3.69
N ARG A 40 38.88 -30.10 4.26
CA ARG A 40 38.65 -31.53 4.35
C ARG A 40 37.30 -31.83 3.67
N PRO A 41 37.24 -32.59 2.57
CA PRO A 41 36.02 -32.83 1.83
C PRO A 41 34.87 -33.40 2.67
N LEU A 42 35.18 -34.19 3.70
CA LEU A 42 34.20 -34.80 4.61
C LEU A 42 33.44 -33.78 5.46
N ASP A 43 34.04 -32.62 5.71
CA ASP A 43 33.43 -31.57 6.51
C ASP A 43 32.43 -30.75 5.67
N TYR A 44 32.48 -30.87 4.34
CA TYR A 44 31.66 -30.08 3.42
C TYR A 44 30.58 -30.95 2.77
N ALA A 45 29.37 -30.43 2.70
CA ALA A 45 28.30 -31.04 1.93
C ALA A 45 28.49 -30.73 0.44
N LYS A 46 28.40 -31.76 -0.41
CA LYS A 46 28.42 -31.59 -1.87
C LYS A 46 27.13 -30.95 -2.33
N VAL A 47 27.23 -29.82 -3.04
CA VAL A 47 26.08 -29.13 -3.65
C VAL A 47 25.75 -29.81 -4.98
N ASP A 48 26.71 -29.83 -5.91
CA ASP A 48 26.53 -30.45 -7.22
C ASP A 48 27.88 -30.69 -7.93
N THR A 49 27.84 -31.47 -9.02
CA THR A 49 28.91 -31.58 -10.02
C THR A 49 28.58 -30.64 -11.17
N ILE A 50 29.41 -29.62 -11.38
CA ILE A 50 29.20 -28.58 -12.38
C ILE A 50 29.89 -28.97 -13.67
N ALA A 51 29.14 -28.96 -14.77
CA ALA A 51 29.62 -29.12 -16.13
C ALA A 51 29.53 -27.79 -16.88
N ALA A 52 30.25 -27.67 -17.99
CA ALA A 52 30.08 -26.57 -18.92
C ALA A 52 28.99 -26.89 -19.95
N ASP A 53 28.18 -25.89 -20.31
CA ASP A 53 27.30 -25.97 -21.49
C ASP A 53 28.12 -25.91 -22.78
N GLU A 54 29.13 -25.03 -22.80
CA GLU A 54 30.06 -24.85 -23.91
C GLU A 54 31.52 -24.94 -23.42
N SER A 55 32.31 -25.78 -24.07
CA SER A 55 33.76 -25.84 -23.91
C SER A 55 34.47 -25.10 -25.04
N PHE A 56 35.68 -24.59 -24.79
CA PHE A 56 36.52 -24.03 -25.85
C PHE A 56 37.62 -25.00 -26.25
N THR A 57 38.00 -24.95 -27.53
CA THR A 57 38.99 -25.84 -28.14
C THR A 57 40.24 -25.07 -28.57
N GLN A 58 41.19 -25.77 -29.21
CA GLN A 58 42.41 -25.13 -29.71
C GLN A 58 42.14 -24.21 -30.91
N THR A 59 41.09 -24.44 -31.69
CA THR A 59 40.66 -23.51 -32.74
C THR A 59 40.10 -22.23 -32.16
N ASP A 60 39.26 -22.32 -31.11
CA ASP A 60 38.71 -21.14 -30.43
C ASP A 60 39.82 -20.27 -29.82
N LEU A 61 40.89 -20.89 -29.29
CA LEU A 61 42.07 -20.17 -28.81
C LEU A 61 42.79 -19.42 -29.94
N GLY A 62 42.86 -20.00 -31.15
CA GLY A 62 43.40 -19.34 -32.34
C GLY A 62 42.60 -18.10 -32.73
N ASP A 63 41.28 -18.19 -32.61
CA ASP A 63 40.33 -17.11 -32.89
C ASP A 63 40.16 -16.13 -31.70
N ARG A 64 40.87 -16.37 -30.59
CA ARG A 64 40.76 -15.62 -29.32
C ARG A 64 39.34 -15.59 -28.74
N VAL A 65 38.57 -16.62 -29.00
CA VAL A 65 37.23 -16.81 -28.47
C VAL A 65 37.29 -17.68 -27.22
N LEU A 66 36.77 -17.17 -26.11
CA LEU A 66 36.58 -17.96 -24.89
C LEU A 66 35.08 -18.16 -24.66
N ARG A 67 34.68 -19.41 -24.39
CA ARG A 67 33.29 -19.77 -24.09
C ARG A 67 33.03 -19.62 -22.60
N LEU A 68 32.18 -18.65 -22.25
CA LEU A 68 31.90 -18.28 -20.86
C LEU A 68 30.57 -18.89 -20.40
N ASN A 69 30.66 -19.88 -19.53
CA ASN A 69 29.52 -20.59 -18.95
C ASN A 69 28.98 -19.82 -17.74
N THR A 70 27.67 -19.91 -17.51
CA THR A 70 27.01 -19.33 -16.34
C THR A 70 26.10 -20.36 -15.69
N GLU A 71 26.47 -20.79 -14.49
CA GLU A 71 25.74 -21.82 -13.75
C GLU A 71 25.20 -21.29 -12.42
N VAL A 72 23.96 -21.63 -12.10
CA VAL A 72 23.28 -21.21 -10.85
C VAL A 72 22.86 -22.46 -10.09
N ARG A 73 23.24 -22.53 -8.81
CA ARG A 73 22.86 -23.61 -7.90
C ARG A 73 22.39 -23.02 -6.58
N GLU A 74 21.40 -23.66 -5.99
CA GLU A 74 20.86 -23.29 -4.68
C GLU A 74 21.64 -24.01 -3.58
N VAL A 75 21.86 -23.31 -2.47
CA VAL A 75 22.58 -23.82 -1.31
C VAL A 75 21.71 -23.57 -0.08
N GLY A 76 21.33 -24.62 0.64
CA GLY A 76 20.54 -24.49 1.84
C GLY A 76 19.68 -25.72 2.18
N PRO A 77 18.79 -25.58 3.18
CA PRO A 77 18.53 -24.37 3.96
C PRO A 77 19.73 -23.98 4.84
N VAL A 78 20.08 -22.69 4.86
CA VAL A 78 21.15 -22.17 5.73
C VAL A 78 20.58 -21.84 7.10
N THR A 79 21.01 -22.55 8.14
CA THR A 79 20.50 -22.45 9.51
C THR A 79 21.52 -21.85 10.49
N GLN A 80 22.80 -21.79 10.10
CA GLN A 80 23.87 -21.19 10.90
C GLN A 80 24.18 -19.75 10.46
N LYS A 81 24.99 -19.03 11.23
CA LYS A 81 25.30 -17.60 10.97
C LYS A 81 26.01 -17.33 9.65
N GLY A 82 26.71 -18.31 9.09
CA GLY A 82 27.41 -18.17 7.82
C GLY A 82 27.73 -19.51 7.18
N PHE A 83 28.36 -19.44 6.01
CA PHE A 83 28.85 -20.62 5.30
C PHE A 83 30.06 -20.30 4.43
N TYR A 84 30.84 -21.33 4.12
CA TYR A 84 31.95 -21.32 3.18
C TYR A 84 31.55 -22.07 1.92
N LEU A 85 31.97 -21.59 0.75
CA LEU A 85 31.91 -22.33 -0.51
C LEU A 85 33.29 -22.88 -0.84
N ALA A 86 33.32 -24.10 -1.38
CA ALA A 86 34.54 -24.72 -1.86
C ALA A 86 34.33 -25.30 -3.26
N PHE A 87 35.38 -25.20 -4.08
CA PHE A 87 35.40 -25.71 -5.45
C PHE A 87 36.49 -26.77 -5.52
N GLN A 88 36.12 -27.99 -5.87
CA GLN A 88 37.07 -29.09 -6.01
C GLN A 88 37.24 -29.43 -7.49
N ASP A 89 38.44 -29.19 -7.99
CA ASP A 89 38.87 -29.70 -9.27
C ASP A 89 39.38 -31.15 -9.12
N VAL A 90 39.00 -32.01 -10.08
CA VAL A 90 39.37 -33.42 -10.15
C VAL A 90 40.17 -33.76 -11.42
N GLY A 91 40.66 -32.75 -12.14
CA GLY A 91 41.49 -32.90 -13.34
C GLY A 91 40.98 -32.12 -14.56
N ALA A 92 40.27 -31.01 -14.34
CA ALA A 92 39.68 -30.19 -15.38
C ALA A 92 40.51 -28.94 -15.67
N CYS A 93 40.55 -28.52 -16.94
CA CYS A 93 41.17 -27.27 -17.33
C CYS A 93 40.14 -26.14 -17.25
N ILE A 94 39.96 -25.60 -16.03
CA ILE A 94 38.96 -24.58 -15.72
C ILE A 94 39.59 -23.25 -15.34
N ALA A 95 38.88 -22.16 -15.67
CA ALA A 95 39.15 -20.84 -15.10
C ALA A 95 37.86 -20.26 -14.54
N LEU A 96 37.84 -20.05 -13.23
CA LEU A 96 36.69 -19.49 -12.51
C LEU A 96 36.76 -17.96 -12.59
N VAL A 97 35.84 -17.35 -13.34
CA VAL A 97 35.85 -15.91 -13.64
C VAL A 97 35.15 -15.10 -12.57
N SER A 98 34.01 -15.57 -12.06
CA SER A 98 33.30 -14.89 -10.97
C SER A 98 32.38 -15.83 -10.18
N VAL A 99 32.29 -15.56 -8.88
CA VAL A 99 31.31 -16.19 -7.99
C VAL A 99 30.44 -15.09 -7.41
N LYS A 100 29.14 -15.17 -7.66
CA LYS A 100 28.14 -14.29 -7.06
C LYS A 100 27.23 -15.14 -6.19
N VAL A 101 27.21 -14.83 -4.90
CA VAL A 101 26.31 -15.43 -3.92
C VAL A 101 25.25 -14.40 -3.60
N PHE A 102 23.98 -14.80 -3.64
CA PHE A 102 22.85 -13.93 -3.34
C PHE A 102 21.68 -14.77 -2.81
N TYR A 103 20.75 -14.12 -2.14
CA TYR A 103 19.46 -14.70 -1.78
C TYR A 103 18.35 -13.84 -2.40
N LYS A 104 17.20 -14.46 -2.68
CA LYS A 104 16.01 -13.76 -3.15
C LYS A 104 15.19 -13.28 -1.95
N ARG A 105 14.51 -12.17 -2.11
CA ARG A 105 13.58 -11.62 -1.12
C ARG A 105 12.49 -10.84 -1.84
N CYS A 106 11.28 -10.90 -1.31
CA CYS A 106 10.23 -9.97 -1.67
C CYS A 106 10.49 -8.64 -0.96
N PRO A 107 10.74 -7.55 -1.70
CA PRO A 107 11.07 -6.26 -1.12
C PRO A 107 9.86 -5.64 -0.42
N SER A 108 10.10 -4.82 0.60
CA SER A 108 9.04 -4.10 1.29
C SER A 108 8.26 -3.22 0.32
N THR A 109 6.93 -3.29 0.38
CA THR A 109 6.04 -2.60 -0.57
C THR A 109 4.78 -2.08 0.11
N LEU A 110 4.13 -1.11 -0.55
CA LEU A 110 2.81 -0.63 -0.19
C LEU A 110 1.81 -1.10 -1.24
N ARG A 111 0.74 -1.77 -0.80
CA ARG A 111 -0.32 -2.25 -1.69
C ARG A 111 -1.66 -2.14 -0.98
N ASN A 112 -2.66 -1.58 -1.66
CA ASN A 112 -4.01 -1.41 -1.12
C ASN A 112 -4.05 -0.75 0.27
N LEU A 113 -3.23 0.30 0.47
CA LEU A 113 -3.06 1.01 1.74
C LEU A 113 -2.54 0.14 2.90
N ALA A 114 -1.89 -0.98 2.60
CA ALA A 114 -1.19 -1.82 3.56
C ALA A 114 0.30 -1.91 3.24
N ALA A 115 1.12 -1.88 4.29
CA ALA A 115 2.55 -2.09 4.24
C ALA A 115 2.90 -3.56 4.45
N PHE A 116 3.76 -4.06 3.57
CA PHE A 116 4.30 -5.40 3.61
C PHE A 116 5.82 -5.32 3.83
N PRO A 117 6.37 -5.99 4.84
CA PRO A 117 7.79 -5.95 5.16
C PRO A 117 8.61 -6.73 4.14
N ASN A 118 9.94 -6.61 4.22
CA ASN A 118 10.81 -7.51 3.48
C ASN A 118 10.57 -8.96 3.94
N THR A 119 10.41 -9.89 3.00
CA THR A 119 10.16 -11.30 3.31
C THR A 119 11.07 -12.18 2.48
N VAL A 120 11.70 -13.16 3.12
CA VAL A 120 12.50 -14.18 2.45
C VAL A 120 11.56 -15.36 2.14
N PRO A 121 11.48 -15.81 0.88
CA PRO A 121 10.65 -16.95 0.54
C PRO A 121 11.22 -18.24 1.16
N HIS A 122 10.40 -19.28 1.22
CA HIS A 122 10.88 -20.62 1.53
C HIS A 122 11.73 -21.16 0.37
N MET A 123 12.60 -22.11 0.67
CA MET A 123 13.51 -22.71 -0.31
C MET A 123 12.77 -23.59 -1.34
N ASP A 124 11.62 -24.14 -0.97
CA ASP A 124 10.86 -25.03 -1.84
C ASP A 124 10.18 -24.22 -2.97
N SER A 125 10.51 -24.53 -4.23
CA SER A 125 10.11 -23.74 -5.40
C SER A 125 8.60 -23.64 -5.65
N SER A 126 7.80 -24.54 -5.07
CA SER A 126 6.32 -24.52 -5.13
C SER A 126 5.66 -23.80 -3.96
N SER A 127 6.43 -23.41 -2.94
CA SER A 127 5.90 -22.84 -1.71
C SER A 127 5.65 -21.34 -1.83
N LEU A 128 4.56 -20.88 -1.20
CA LEU A 128 4.20 -19.48 -1.11
C LEU A 128 4.17 -19.08 0.36
N VAL A 129 4.89 -18.01 0.70
CA VAL A 129 4.87 -17.46 2.05
C VAL A 129 3.74 -16.44 2.14
N GLU A 130 2.69 -16.77 2.91
CA GLU A 130 1.62 -15.81 3.22
C GLU A 130 2.15 -14.72 4.16
N VAL A 131 1.95 -13.47 3.76
CA VAL A 131 2.35 -12.29 4.54
C VAL A 131 1.13 -11.41 4.75
N ARG A 132 0.76 -11.22 6.02
CA ARG A 132 -0.26 -10.25 6.42
C ARG A 132 0.34 -8.84 6.41
N GLY A 133 -0.31 -7.93 5.71
CA GLY A 133 0.05 -6.52 5.69
C GLY A 133 -0.45 -5.78 6.93
N ALA A 134 0.19 -4.67 7.26
CA ALA A 134 -0.29 -3.73 8.28
C ALA A 134 -0.85 -2.49 7.58
N CYS A 135 -2.05 -2.03 7.94
CA CYS A 135 -2.59 -0.79 7.38
C CYS A 135 -1.65 0.39 7.66
N VAL A 136 -1.49 1.26 6.66
CA VAL A 136 -0.72 2.50 6.83
C VAL A 136 -1.38 3.41 7.87
N GLU A 137 -0.62 4.38 8.37
CA GLU A 137 -1.15 5.36 9.32
C GLU A 137 -2.39 6.08 8.75
N ASN A 138 -3.38 6.34 9.61
CA ASN A 138 -4.68 6.93 9.25
C ASN A 138 -5.49 6.11 8.22
N ALA A 139 -5.28 4.79 8.21
CA ALA A 139 -6.09 3.83 7.49
C ALA A 139 -6.68 2.77 8.45
N GLU A 140 -7.84 2.25 8.07
CA GLU A 140 -8.59 1.22 8.78
C GLU A 140 -8.65 -0.06 7.94
N GLU A 141 -8.55 -1.22 8.60
CA GLU A 141 -8.68 -2.51 7.93
C GLU A 141 -10.13 -2.72 7.51
N ARG A 142 -10.37 -2.86 6.20
CA ARG A 142 -11.70 -3.21 5.68
C ARG A 142 -11.81 -4.71 5.45
N ASP A 143 -10.79 -5.27 4.80
CA ASP A 143 -10.59 -6.70 4.58
C ASP A 143 -9.12 -7.01 4.87
N THR A 144 -8.82 -8.11 5.56
CA THR A 144 -7.45 -8.42 5.99
C THR A 144 -6.47 -8.44 4.81
N PRO A 145 -5.50 -7.49 4.75
CA PRO A 145 -4.60 -7.38 3.61
C PRO A 145 -3.55 -8.49 3.65
N LYS A 146 -3.40 -9.21 2.54
CA LYS A 146 -2.44 -10.32 2.39
C LYS A 146 -1.74 -10.28 1.04
N LEU A 147 -0.47 -10.67 1.05
CA LEU A 147 0.32 -10.98 -0.14
C LEU A 147 0.99 -12.34 0.03
N TYR A 148 1.40 -12.93 -1.09
CA TYR A 148 2.15 -14.18 -1.12
C TYR A 148 3.52 -13.94 -1.73
N CYS A 149 4.59 -14.20 -0.99
CA CYS A 149 5.96 -14.11 -1.48
C CYS A 149 6.37 -15.43 -2.12
N GLY A 150 6.66 -15.41 -3.43
CA GLY A 150 7.10 -16.58 -4.19
C GLY A 150 8.61 -16.81 -4.09
N ALA A 151 9.06 -18.04 -4.42
CA ALA A 151 10.46 -18.44 -4.43
C ALA A 151 11.36 -17.54 -5.30
N ASP A 152 10.78 -16.91 -6.33
CA ASP A 152 11.49 -15.96 -7.20
C ASP A 152 11.76 -14.58 -6.57
N GLY A 153 11.20 -14.30 -5.40
CA GLY A 153 11.29 -12.99 -4.75
C GLY A 153 10.23 -11.99 -5.22
N ASP A 154 9.20 -12.48 -5.92
CA ASP A 154 8.08 -11.67 -6.41
C ASP A 154 6.86 -11.78 -5.50
N TRP A 155 6.16 -10.64 -5.36
CA TRP A 155 4.86 -10.59 -4.69
C TRP A 155 3.74 -11.03 -5.64
N LEU A 156 2.93 -11.97 -5.18
CA LEU A 156 1.77 -12.49 -5.91
C LEU A 156 0.45 -12.02 -5.28
N VAL A 157 -0.65 -12.46 -5.87
CA VAL A 157 -2.08 -12.22 -5.53
C VAL A 157 -2.33 -11.32 -4.30
N PRO A 158 -2.69 -10.03 -4.50
CA PRO A 158 -3.14 -9.18 -3.42
C PRO A 158 -4.57 -9.54 -2.99
N LEU A 159 -4.74 -9.84 -1.71
CA LEU A 159 -6.04 -10.03 -1.08
C LEU A 159 -6.26 -8.96 -0.01
N GLY A 160 -7.52 -8.60 0.20
CA GLY A 160 -7.90 -7.60 1.19
C GLY A 160 -7.36 -6.19 0.89
N ARG A 161 -7.73 -5.25 1.77
CA ARG A 161 -7.40 -3.84 1.63
C ARG A 161 -7.63 -3.08 2.94
N CYS A 162 -6.88 -2.00 3.09
CA CYS A 162 -7.20 -0.95 4.03
C CYS A 162 -7.95 0.18 3.31
N VAL A 163 -8.58 1.05 4.08
CA VAL A 163 -9.22 2.26 3.59
C VAL A 163 -8.82 3.46 4.43
N CYS A 164 -8.68 4.64 3.82
CA CYS A 164 -8.34 5.83 4.60
C CYS A 164 -9.48 6.17 5.57
N SER A 165 -9.10 6.51 6.79
CA SER A 165 -10.00 6.94 7.86
C SER A 165 -10.77 8.22 7.48
N ILE A 166 -11.71 8.60 8.33
CA ILE A 166 -12.37 9.91 8.23
C ILE A 166 -11.32 11.04 8.23
N GLY A 167 -11.60 12.12 7.51
CA GLY A 167 -10.67 13.23 7.36
C GLY A 167 -9.40 12.94 6.55
N HIS A 168 -9.21 11.75 5.97
CA HIS A 168 -8.00 11.39 5.23
C HIS A 168 -8.29 10.83 3.83
N GLU A 169 -7.51 11.26 2.84
CA GLU A 169 -7.59 10.79 1.46
C GLU A 169 -6.32 10.05 1.02
N GLU A 170 -6.48 9.13 0.08
CA GLU A 170 -5.37 8.37 -0.50
C GLU A 170 -4.53 9.27 -1.43
N THR A 171 -3.23 9.36 -1.15
CA THR A 171 -2.22 10.02 -1.99
C THR A 171 -0.93 9.21 -1.96
N ASP A 172 -0.47 8.74 -3.11
CA ASP A 172 0.76 7.95 -3.28
C ASP A 172 0.84 6.69 -2.39
N GLY A 173 -0.29 6.02 -2.12
CA GLY A 173 -0.34 4.84 -1.26
C GLY A 173 -0.34 5.13 0.25
N TYR A 174 -0.49 6.40 0.64
CA TYR A 174 -0.62 6.85 2.03
C TYR A 174 -1.96 7.58 2.23
N CYS A 175 -2.44 7.60 3.47
CA CYS A 175 -3.60 8.37 3.87
C CYS A 175 -3.17 9.73 4.42
N ARG A 176 -3.41 10.79 3.66
CA ARG A 176 -3.05 12.16 4.03
C ARG A 176 -4.27 12.92 4.50
N ALA A 177 -4.07 13.78 5.50
CA ALA A 177 -5.12 14.64 6.03
C ALA A 177 -5.73 15.53 4.94
N CYS A 178 -7.05 15.67 4.95
CA CYS A 178 -7.75 16.64 4.13
C CYS A 178 -7.18 18.03 4.39
N ARG A 179 -6.95 18.78 3.31
CA ARG A 179 -6.49 20.17 3.39
C ARG A 179 -7.59 21.07 3.97
N PRO A 180 -7.23 22.21 4.57
CA PRO A 180 -8.20 23.22 4.99
C PRO A 180 -9.14 23.61 3.83
N GLY A 181 -10.41 23.80 4.14
CA GLY A 181 -11.48 24.02 3.15
C GLY A 181 -12.05 22.75 2.53
N SER A 182 -11.55 21.57 2.92
CA SER A 182 -12.07 20.26 2.52
C SER A 182 -12.37 19.40 3.74
N PHE A 183 -13.17 18.36 3.55
CA PHE A 183 -13.55 17.40 4.58
C PHE A 183 -13.78 16.00 4.02
N LYS A 184 -13.82 15.01 4.91
CA LYS A 184 -14.27 13.64 4.59
C LYS A 184 -14.96 12.99 5.78
N ALA A 185 -16.25 12.75 5.62
CA ALA A 185 -17.11 12.30 6.71
C ALA A 185 -17.10 10.79 6.98
N PHE A 186 -16.69 9.97 6.01
CA PHE A 186 -16.75 8.51 6.10
C PHE A 186 -15.42 7.88 5.72
N ALA A 187 -15.06 6.77 6.36
CA ALA A 187 -13.90 5.97 5.99
C ALA A 187 -14.08 5.38 4.57
N GLY A 188 -12.99 5.27 3.81
CA GLY A 188 -13.03 4.92 2.39
C GLY A 188 -11.90 5.56 1.59
N ASN A 189 -11.69 5.11 0.36
CA ASN A 189 -10.67 5.66 -0.55
C ASN A 189 -11.24 6.77 -1.45
N THR A 190 -12.27 7.46 -0.98
CA THR A 190 -12.78 8.66 -1.65
C THR A 190 -11.88 9.84 -1.32
N LYS A 191 -11.71 10.74 -2.30
CA LYS A 191 -10.99 11.99 -2.10
C LYS A 191 -11.77 12.92 -1.17
N CYS A 192 -11.06 13.80 -0.49
CA CYS A 192 -11.64 14.85 0.31
C CYS A 192 -12.52 15.75 -0.57
N SER A 193 -13.71 16.08 -0.07
CA SER A 193 -14.64 16.97 -0.75
C SER A 193 -14.49 18.39 -0.23
N LYS A 194 -14.67 19.39 -1.09
CA LYS A 194 -14.67 20.79 -0.65
C LYS A 194 -15.84 21.04 0.30
N CYS A 195 -15.67 21.97 1.23
CA CYS A 195 -16.77 22.40 2.09
C CYS A 195 -17.94 22.95 1.25
N PRO A 196 -19.17 22.51 1.54
CA PRO A 196 -20.35 23.01 0.85
C PRO A 196 -20.64 24.47 1.27
N LEU A 197 -21.54 25.13 0.54
CA LEU A 197 -21.86 26.54 0.74
C LEU A 197 -22.25 26.85 2.20
N HIS A 198 -21.84 28.05 2.66
CA HIS A 198 -22.04 28.55 4.02
C HIS A 198 -21.43 27.66 5.12
N SER A 199 -20.35 26.95 4.78
CA SER A 199 -19.58 26.17 5.74
C SER A 199 -18.09 26.21 5.41
N SER A 200 -17.27 26.01 6.44
CA SER A 200 -15.81 26.12 6.37
C SER A 200 -15.12 25.11 7.28
N SER A 201 -13.89 24.74 6.92
CA SER A 201 -12.97 23.97 7.76
C SER A 201 -11.61 24.67 7.75
N HIS A 202 -11.10 25.00 8.93
CA HIS A 202 -9.80 25.70 9.07
C HIS A 202 -8.65 24.73 9.34
N ASP A 203 -8.94 23.62 10.03
CA ASP A 203 -7.96 22.62 10.39
C ASP A 203 -7.77 21.55 9.29
N GLN A 204 -6.63 20.87 9.36
CA GLN A 204 -6.40 19.66 8.57
C GLN A 204 -7.21 18.49 9.12
N ALA A 205 -7.44 17.49 8.28
CA ALA A 205 -8.18 16.27 8.60
C ALA A 205 -9.63 16.49 9.06
N ALA A 206 -10.28 17.55 8.56
CA ALA A 206 -11.65 17.83 8.90
C ALA A 206 -12.59 16.68 8.50
N THR A 207 -13.38 16.20 9.47
CA THR A 207 -14.38 15.15 9.27
C THR A 207 -15.73 15.73 8.84
N MET A 208 -15.95 17.01 9.11
CA MET A 208 -17.09 17.80 8.67
C MET A 208 -16.68 19.28 8.55
N CYS A 209 -17.45 20.07 7.80
CA CYS A 209 -17.28 21.53 7.77
C CYS A 209 -18.26 22.19 8.74
N HIS A 210 -17.77 23.14 9.53
CA HIS A 210 -18.61 23.90 10.46
C HIS A 210 -19.40 24.97 9.71
N CYS A 211 -20.64 25.23 10.13
CA CYS A 211 -21.45 26.25 9.50
C CYS A 211 -20.93 27.65 9.83
N ASP A 212 -20.99 28.53 8.84
CA ASP A 212 -20.67 29.94 9.04
C ASP A 212 -21.70 30.60 9.97
N LYS A 213 -21.34 31.72 10.59
CA LYS A 213 -22.20 32.42 11.55
C LYS A 213 -23.57 32.76 10.94
N GLY A 214 -24.64 32.32 11.60
CA GLY A 214 -26.03 32.54 11.16
C GLY A 214 -26.59 31.44 10.23
N PHE A 215 -25.81 30.39 9.97
CA PHE A 215 -26.22 29.20 9.22
C PHE A 215 -26.14 27.94 10.08
N TYR A 216 -26.95 26.95 9.73
CA TYR A 216 -27.20 25.75 10.52
C TYR A 216 -27.45 24.54 9.62
N ARG A 217 -27.33 23.33 10.19
CA ARG A 217 -27.77 22.07 9.59
C ARG A 217 -28.76 21.38 10.51
N ALA A 218 -29.79 20.75 9.93
CA ALA A 218 -30.68 19.90 10.71
C ALA A 218 -30.00 18.56 11.04
N ILE A 219 -30.46 17.89 12.09
CA ILE A 219 -29.87 16.63 12.59
C ILE A 219 -29.88 15.52 11.51
N LYS A 220 -30.88 15.53 10.62
CA LYS A 220 -31.02 14.53 9.54
C LYS A 220 -30.28 14.90 8.26
N ASP A 221 -29.72 16.11 8.18
CA ASP A 221 -29.01 16.56 6.97
C ASP A 221 -27.59 15.95 6.95
N PRO A 222 -27.15 15.32 5.84
CA PRO A 222 -25.79 14.83 5.73
C PRO A 222 -24.79 16.00 5.66
N SER A 223 -23.55 15.76 6.08
CA SER A 223 -22.46 16.75 6.11
C SER A 223 -22.07 17.31 4.74
N SER A 224 -22.46 16.63 3.66
CA SER A 224 -22.29 17.09 2.27
C SER A 224 -23.26 18.18 1.85
N LEU A 225 -24.37 18.41 2.58
CA LEU A 225 -25.30 19.49 2.28
C LEU A 225 -24.78 20.85 2.76
N PRO A 226 -25.12 21.94 2.06
CA PRO A 226 -24.80 23.29 2.48
C PRO A 226 -25.51 23.63 3.80
N CYS A 227 -24.93 24.54 4.56
CA CYS A 227 -25.64 25.10 5.71
C CYS A 227 -26.74 26.05 5.22
N THR A 228 -27.85 26.05 5.93
CA THR A 228 -29.06 26.81 5.60
C THR A 228 -29.41 27.74 6.75
N ARG A 229 -30.34 28.66 6.55
CA ARG A 229 -30.78 29.61 7.59
C ARG A 229 -32.31 29.61 7.71
N PRO A 230 -32.87 30.12 8.82
CA PRO A 230 -34.32 30.33 8.91
C PRO A 230 -34.83 31.19 7.74
N PRO A 231 -36.01 30.87 7.18
CA PRO A 231 -36.60 31.67 6.10
C PRO A 231 -36.97 33.07 6.59
N SER A 232 -37.13 34.02 5.66
CA SER A 232 -37.68 35.33 5.97
C SER A 232 -39.18 35.24 6.36
N ALA A 233 -39.74 36.34 6.86
CA ALA A 233 -41.18 36.41 7.14
C ALA A 233 -42.03 36.08 5.88
N PRO A 234 -43.21 35.44 6.06
CA PRO A 234 -44.21 35.32 5.01
C PRO A 234 -44.61 36.69 4.49
N ARG A 235 -44.96 36.77 3.21
CA ARG A 235 -45.24 38.06 2.54
C ARG A 235 -46.72 38.26 2.32
N ASN A 236 -47.18 39.50 2.27
CA ASN A 236 -48.56 39.88 1.94
C ASN A 236 -49.61 39.08 2.76
N LEU A 237 -49.52 39.12 4.09
CA LEU A 237 -50.55 38.57 4.95
C LEU A 237 -51.83 39.41 4.83
N VAL A 238 -52.91 38.77 4.41
CA VAL A 238 -54.26 39.34 4.29
C VAL A 238 -55.18 38.57 5.21
N SER A 239 -55.95 39.29 6.02
CA SER A 239 -57.01 38.73 6.86
C SER A 239 -58.39 39.13 6.31
N LEU A 240 -59.31 38.17 6.29
CA LEU A 240 -60.71 38.38 5.95
C LEU A 240 -61.56 37.78 7.06
N ILE A 241 -62.38 38.61 7.71
CA ILE A 241 -63.32 38.17 8.75
C ILE A 241 -64.69 38.04 8.09
N ASN A 242 -65.30 36.87 8.22
CA ASN A 242 -66.66 36.62 7.80
C ASN A 242 -67.46 36.06 8.97
N ASP A 243 -68.33 36.89 9.54
CA ASP A 243 -69.08 36.64 10.78
C ASP A 243 -68.19 36.14 11.94
N THR A 244 -68.13 34.82 12.15
CA THR A 244 -67.37 34.16 13.23
C THR A 244 -66.07 33.49 12.74
N ALA A 245 -65.79 33.52 11.43
CA ALA A 245 -64.62 32.88 10.83
C ALA A 245 -63.54 33.91 10.42
N LEU A 246 -62.28 33.61 10.74
CA LEU A 246 -61.10 34.36 10.30
C LEU A 246 -60.38 33.56 9.20
N PHE A 247 -60.34 34.10 7.99
CA PHE A 247 -59.56 33.57 6.88
C PHE A 247 -58.23 34.33 6.77
N LEU A 248 -57.13 33.58 6.74
CA LEU A 248 -55.78 34.13 6.56
C LEU A 248 -55.20 33.62 5.25
N GLN A 249 -54.69 34.54 4.43
CA GLN A 249 -53.98 34.23 3.20
C GLN A 249 -52.65 34.98 3.19
N TRP A 250 -51.57 34.29 2.81
CA TRP A 250 -50.25 34.90 2.67
C TRP A 250 -49.49 34.27 1.50
N MET A 251 -48.43 34.95 1.07
CA MET A 251 -47.46 34.45 0.11
C MET A 251 -46.22 33.87 0.81
N PRO A 252 -45.50 32.94 0.15
CA PRO A 252 -44.25 32.41 0.69
C PRO A 252 -43.20 33.49 0.98
N PRO A 253 -42.27 33.22 1.92
CA PRO A 253 -41.10 34.04 2.19
C PRO A 253 -40.36 34.48 0.91
N GLY A 254 -39.76 35.66 0.93
CA GLY A 254 -38.89 36.13 -0.15
C GLY A 254 -37.58 35.36 -0.20
N ASP A 255 -37.07 34.97 0.97
CA ASP A 255 -35.92 34.08 1.13
C ASP A 255 -36.33 32.83 1.90
N THR A 256 -36.16 31.67 1.29
CA THR A 256 -36.45 30.37 1.92
C THR A 256 -35.31 29.86 2.79
N GLY A 257 -34.19 30.58 2.85
CA GLY A 257 -32.99 30.16 3.57
C GLY A 257 -32.28 28.96 2.94
N GLY A 258 -32.59 28.64 1.68
CA GLY A 258 -32.03 27.52 0.92
C GLY A 258 -32.76 26.18 1.11
N ARG A 259 -33.93 26.20 1.78
CA ARG A 259 -34.74 25.00 2.05
C ARG A 259 -36.08 25.01 1.32
N LYS A 260 -36.74 23.84 1.27
CA LYS A 260 -38.05 23.63 0.62
C LYS A 260 -39.10 23.01 1.54
N ASP A 261 -38.70 22.62 2.74
CA ASP A 261 -39.52 22.02 3.80
C ASP A 261 -40.05 23.07 4.79
N ILE A 262 -40.48 24.23 4.27
CA ILE A 262 -41.03 25.32 5.09
C ILE A 262 -42.45 24.93 5.53
N THR A 263 -42.71 25.11 6.83
CA THR A 263 -44.04 24.98 7.43
C THR A 263 -44.41 26.28 8.15
N TYR A 264 -45.71 26.50 8.36
CA TYR A 264 -46.23 27.69 9.02
C TYR A 264 -46.95 27.30 10.30
N ASN A 265 -46.76 28.09 11.36
CA ASN A 265 -47.47 27.94 12.62
C ASN A 265 -48.27 29.21 12.90
N ILE A 266 -49.54 29.08 13.30
CA ILE A 266 -50.44 30.20 13.53
C ILE A 266 -50.68 30.32 15.04
N LEU A 267 -50.34 31.48 15.60
CA LEU A 267 -50.54 31.81 17.01
C LEU A 267 -51.64 32.87 17.13
N CYS A 268 -52.67 32.56 17.90
CA CYS A 268 -53.74 33.50 18.23
C CYS A 268 -53.53 34.04 19.65
N GLN A 269 -53.51 35.35 19.80
CA GLN A 269 -53.38 36.02 21.09
C GLN A 269 -54.50 37.04 21.25
N ARG A 270 -55.19 37.01 22.39
CA ARG A 270 -56.17 38.03 22.77
C ARG A 270 -55.45 39.17 23.47
N CYS A 271 -55.52 40.36 22.91
CA CYS A 271 -55.02 41.57 23.55
C CYS A 271 -56.19 42.23 24.29
N ASP A 272 -56.22 42.15 25.63
CA ASP A 272 -57.13 42.98 26.44
C ASP A 272 -56.56 44.41 26.50
N GLY A 273 -57.39 45.42 26.27
CA GLY A 273 -57.01 46.82 26.05
C GLY A 273 -56.46 47.57 27.28
N GLY A 274 -55.50 46.98 28.00
CA GLY A 274 -54.82 47.57 29.14
C GLY A 274 -53.35 47.91 28.83
N ASP A 275 -53.11 49.21 28.62
CA ASP A 275 -51.85 49.92 28.86
C ASP A 275 -50.69 49.75 27.85
N GLY A 276 -50.65 50.64 26.86
CA GLY A 276 -49.52 51.55 26.64
C GLY A 276 -48.11 51.02 26.38
N ARG A 277 -47.90 49.73 26.07
CA ARG A 277 -46.56 49.23 25.70
C ARG A 277 -46.44 49.01 24.21
N GLN A 278 -45.71 49.95 23.60
CA GLN A 278 -45.18 49.89 22.24
C GLN A 278 -44.41 48.60 22.04
N TRP A 279 -44.99 47.66 21.28
CA TRP A 279 -44.31 46.44 20.87
C TRP A 279 -43.35 46.78 19.73
N ARG A 280 -42.06 46.49 19.95
CA ARG A 280 -41.07 46.40 18.86
C ARG A 280 -41.27 45.05 18.19
N ASP A 281 -41.38 45.07 16.87
CA ASP A 281 -41.37 43.89 16.04
C ASP A 281 -40.14 43.04 16.39
N SER A 282 -40.40 41.88 16.99
CA SER A 282 -39.37 40.88 17.22
C SER A 282 -39.44 39.90 16.07
N VAL A 283 -38.43 39.99 15.20
CA VAL A 283 -38.16 39.11 14.06
C VAL A 283 -37.53 37.81 14.55
#